data_AF-A0A564ZEM7-F1
#
_entry.id   AF-A0A564ZEM7-F1
#
_cell.length_a   1.000
_cell.length_b   1.000
_cell.length_c   1.000
_cell.angle_alpha   90.00
_cell.angle_beta   90.00
_cell.angle_gamma   90.00
#
_symmetry.space_group_name_H-M   'P 1'
#
loop_
_entity.id
_entity.type
_entity.pdbx_description
1 polymer ?
#
loop_
_entity_poly.entity_id
_entity_poly.type
_entity_poly.pdbx_seq_one_letter_code
_entity_poly.pdbx_strand_id
1 'polypeptide(L)'
;MIQLAFMMVCLFSSTFAQSGEVLGSRVITDSSGRVGPMLFKSSFPNTMSLQKTPNSKWKVLKIVNGSCTMGGRIVGGPCEVKKDFTLITFNEVPNYHLLMIGSKTEIYTIYFAKDCKFP
;
A
#
# COMPACT_ATOMS: atom_id res chain seq x y z
N MET A 1 30.73 -8.96 32.89
CA MET A 1 29.55 -9.51 32.20
C MET A 1 28.46 -8.44 31.94
N ILE A 2 28.83 -7.25 31.45
CA ILE A 2 27.85 -6.19 31.08
C ILE A 2 27.96 -5.84 29.58
N GLN A 3 29.08 -6.22 28.95
CA GLN A 3 29.39 -5.88 27.56
C GLN A 3 28.66 -6.77 26.54
N LEU A 4 28.24 -7.98 26.92
CA LEU A 4 27.48 -8.88 26.04
C LEU A 4 26.02 -8.45 25.84
N ALA A 5 25.42 -7.79 26.84
CA ALA A 5 24.01 -7.39 26.80
C ALA A 5 23.76 -6.26 25.77
N PHE A 6 24.71 -5.32 25.64
CA PHE A 6 24.59 -4.20 24.69
C PHE A 6 24.69 -4.64 23.22
N MET A 7 25.53 -5.63 22.91
CA MET A 7 25.64 -6.16 21.53
C MET A 7 24.36 -6.87 21.09
N MET A 8 23.65 -7.55 21.99
CA MET A 8 22.39 -8.24 21.67
C MET A 8 21.27 -7.24 21.33
N VAL A 9 21.16 -6.13 22.05
CA VAL A 9 20.13 -5.08 21.80
C VAL A 9 20.33 -4.40 20.43
N CYS A 10 21.58 -4.18 20.01
CA CYS A 10 21.87 -3.65 18.68
C CYS A 10 21.51 -4.63 17.56
N LEU A 11 21.74 -5.94 17.77
CA LEU A 11 21.38 -6.98 16.79
C LEU A 11 19.86 -7.11 16.60
N PHE A 12 19.06 -6.98 17.67
CA PHE A 12 17.60 -6.95 17.57
C PHE A 12 17.08 -5.67 16.89
N SER A 13 17.79 -4.55 17.01
CA SER A 13 17.42 -3.29 16.37
C SER A 13 17.64 -3.32 14.85
N SER A 14 18.69 -4.01 14.39
CA SER A 14 18.98 -4.18 12.97
C SER A 14 18.04 -5.13 12.23
N THR A 15 17.40 -6.08 12.92
CA THR A 15 16.41 -6.99 12.30
C THR A 15 15.06 -6.32 11.99
N PHE A 16 14.75 -5.15 12.55
CA PHE A 16 13.53 -4.41 12.21
C PHE A 16 13.69 -3.46 11.01
N ALA A 17 14.89 -3.35 10.43
CA ALA A 17 15.13 -2.57 9.22
C ALA A 17 14.84 -3.35 7.92
N GLN A 18 14.28 -4.56 8.02
CA GLN A 18 13.87 -5.34 6.86
C GLN A 18 12.36 -5.21 6.68
N SER A 19 11.94 -4.12 6.01
CA SER A 19 10.59 -3.91 5.46
C SER A 19 9.48 -4.47 6.34
N GLY A 20 9.16 -3.80 7.45
CA GLY A 20 7.91 -4.06 8.16
C GLY A 20 6.76 -3.80 7.19
N GLU A 21 6.27 -4.84 6.52
CA GLU A 21 5.12 -4.76 5.62
C GLU A 21 3.91 -4.38 6.46
N VAL A 22 3.65 -3.08 6.55
CA VAL A 22 2.52 -2.55 7.30
C VAL A 22 1.25 -2.98 6.58
N LEU A 23 0.51 -3.90 7.21
CA LEU A 23 -0.84 -4.25 6.79
C LEU A 23 -1.77 -3.08 7.08
N GLY A 24 -2.37 -2.53 6.02
CA GLY A 24 -3.44 -1.55 6.14
C GLY A 24 -3.12 -0.14 5.65
N SER A 25 -3.70 0.84 6.35
CA SER A 25 -3.67 2.25 5.96
C SER A 25 -2.28 2.86 6.07
N ARG A 26 -1.89 3.71 5.12
CA ARG A 26 -0.56 4.35 5.11
C ARG A 26 -0.55 5.66 4.32
N VAL A 27 0.51 6.44 4.50
CA VAL A 27 0.81 7.59 3.65
C VAL A 27 2.01 7.24 2.76
N ILE A 28 1.91 7.50 1.46
CA ILE A 28 3.01 7.37 0.50
C ILE A 28 3.47 8.77 0.13
N THR A 29 4.74 9.07 0.41
CA THR A 29 5.34 10.39 0.15
C THR A 29 6.25 10.40 -1.08
N ASP A 30 6.50 9.23 -1.68
CA ASP A 30 7.37 9.09 -2.85
C ASP A 30 6.90 9.99 -4.00
N SER A 31 7.85 10.72 -4.58
CA SER A 31 7.58 11.70 -5.62
C SER A 31 7.51 11.09 -7.02
N SER A 32 8.07 9.90 -7.19
CA SER A 32 8.15 9.16 -8.45
C SER A 32 8.51 7.69 -8.21
N GLY A 33 8.41 6.87 -9.25
CA GLY A 33 8.74 5.45 -9.18
C GLY A 33 7.53 4.55 -8.93
N ARG A 34 7.80 3.26 -8.73
CA ARG A 34 6.79 2.26 -8.41
C ARG A 34 6.44 2.35 -6.93
N VAL A 35 5.15 2.27 -6.63
CA VAL A 35 4.73 2.03 -5.25
C VAL A 35 5.05 0.56 -4.97
N GLY A 36 5.84 0.30 -3.92
CA GLY A 36 6.09 -1.06 -3.46
C GLY A 36 4.80 -1.84 -3.21
N PRO A 37 4.85 -3.18 -3.16
CA PRO A 37 3.67 -4.00 -2.93
C PRO A 37 2.95 -3.57 -1.64
N MET A 38 1.64 -3.34 -1.75
CA MET A 38 0.79 -2.98 -0.63
C MET A 38 -0.09 -4.16 -0.27
N LEU A 39 0.06 -4.64 0.96
CA LEU A 39 -0.73 -5.72 1.52
C LEU A 39 -1.85 -5.19 2.42
N PHE A 40 -3.03 -5.74 2.23
CA PHE A 40 -4.23 -5.44 3.02
C PHE A 40 -4.76 -6.75 3.56
N LYS A 41 -5.10 -6.80 4.86
CA LYS A 41 -5.68 -7.99 5.52
C LYS A 41 -7.16 -8.16 5.13
N SER A 42 -7.42 -8.23 3.83
CA SER A 42 -8.75 -8.40 3.26
C SER A 42 -8.66 -9.47 2.20
N SER A 43 -9.31 -10.59 2.47
CA SER A 43 -9.36 -11.75 1.56
C SER A 43 -10.41 -11.60 0.46
N PHE A 44 -11.35 -10.68 0.65
CA PHE A 44 -12.41 -10.36 -0.31
C PHE A 44 -12.80 -8.89 -0.15
N PRO A 45 -12.07 -7.95 -0.77
CA PRO A 45 -12.45 -6.55 -0.74
C PRO A 45 -13.77 -6.37 -1.50
N ASN A 46 -14.79 -5.87 -0.81
CA ASN A 46 -16.09 -5.51 -1.40
C ASN A 46 -15.96 -4.28 -2.30
N THR A 47 -15.10 -3.34 -1.90
CA THR A 47 -14.88 -2.09 -2.61
C THR A 47 -13.39 -1.83 -2.74
N MET A 48 -12.97 -1.47 -3.95
CA MET A 48 -11.64 -0.93 -4.22
C MET A 48 -11.84 0.28 -5.13
N SER A 49 -11.49 1.46 -4.63
CA SER A 49 -11.75 2.72 -5.30
C SER A 49 -10.52 3.61 -5.23
N LEU A 50 -10.22 4.24 -6.36
CA LEU A 50 -9.07 5.11 -6.52
C LEU A 50 -9.53 6.51 -6.94
N GLN A 51 -8.93 7.51 -6.32
CA GLN A 51 -9.13 8.92 -6.61
C GLN A 51 -7.81 9.49 -7.14
N LYS A 52 -7.85 10.15 -8.30
CA LYS A 52 -6.64 10.71 -8.93
C LYS A 52 -6.20 12.02 -8.30
N THR A 53 -7.15 12.92 -8.09
CA THR A 53 -6.96 14.25 -7.48
C THR A 53 -8.05 14.48 -6.42
N PRO A 54 -7.86 15.38 -5.45
CA PRO A 54 -8.82 15.62 -4.36
C PRO A 54 -10.27 15.85 -4.82
N ASN A 55 -10.45 16.47 -5.98
CA ASN A 55 -11.76 16.82 -6.54
C ASN A 55 -12.22 15.88 -7.66
N SER A 56 -11.45 14.84 -7.99
CA SER A 56 -11.84 13.88 -9.01
C SER A 56 -12.87 12.88 -8.48
N LYS A 57 -13.73 12.39 -9.37
CA LYS A 57 -14.65 11.29 -9.04
C LYS A 57 -13.87 10.02 -8.72
N TRP A 58 -14.37 9.28 -7.74
CA TRP A 58 -13.91 7.94 -7.45
C TRP A 58 -14.10 7.02 -8.64
N LYS A 59 -13.08 6.20 -8.91
CA LYS A 59 -13.15 5.17 -9.94
C LYS A 59 -12.88 3.81 -9.31
N VAL A 60 -13.68 2.83 -9.72
CA VAL A 60 -13.51 1.45 -9.26
C VAL A 60 -12.19 0.91 -9.80
N LEU A 61 -11.38 0.35 -8.89
CA LEU A 61 -10.19 -0.42 -9.18
C LEU A 61 -10.57 -1.90 -9.25
N LYS A 62 -10.19 -2.58 -10.32
CA LYS A 62 -10.46 -3.99 -10.54
C LYS A 62 -9.17 -4.75 -10.70
N ILE A 63 -9.12 -5.97 -10.16
CA ILE A 63 -8.02 -6.90 -10.41
C ILE A 63 -8.47 -7.81 -11.55
N VAL A 64 -7.73 -7.81 -12.65
CA VAL A 64 -8.00 -8.62 -13.85
C VAL A 64 -6.69 -9.26 -14.30
N ASN A 65 -6.63 -10.59 -14.34
CA ASN A 65 -5.46 -11.35 -14.78
C ASN A 65 -4.13 -10.88 -14.11
N GLY A 66 -4.14 -10.70 -12.79
CA GLY A 66 -2.95 -10.28 -12.04
C GLY A 66 -2.60 -8.79 -12.15
N SER A 67 -3.40 -7.99 -12.86
CA SER A 67 -3.18 -6.56 -13.07
C SER A 67 -4.26 -5.72 -12.38
N CYS A 68 -3.85 -4.58 -11.83
CA CYS A 68 -4.77 -3.55 -11.35
C CYS A 68 -5.23 -2.68 -12.52
N THR A 69 -6.54 -2.58 -12.72
CA THR A 69 -7.17 -1.83 -13.82
C THR A 69 -8.16 -0.79 -13.31
N MET A 70 -8.16 0.39 -13.92
CA MET A 70 -9.08 1.47 -13.61
C MET A 70 -9.62 2.08 -14.90
N GLY A 71 -10.95 2.01 -15.10
CA GLY A 71 -11.59 2.53 -16.32
C GLY A 71 -11.03 1.92 -17.61
N GLY A 72 -10.71 0.61 -17.59
CA GLY A 72 -10.16 -0.12 -18.73
C GLY A 72 -8.65 0.04 -18.96
N ARG A 73 -7.94 0.87 -18.19
CA ARG A 73 -6.48 1.04 -18.28
C ARG A 73 -5.78 0.30 -17.16
N ILE A 74 -4.65 -0.34 -17.47
CA ILE A 74 -3.76 -0.94 -16.47
C ILE A 74 -3.03 0.18 -15.72
N VAL A 75 -3.09 0.14 -14.40
CA VAL A 75 -2.47 1.15 -13.52
C VAL A 75 -1.39 0.54 -12.62
N GLY A 76 -1.27 -0.78 -12.59
CA GLY A 76 -0.40 -1.47 -11.67
C GLY A 76 -0.37 -2.98 -11.86
N GLY A 77 0.68 -3.60 -11.34
CA GLY A 77 0.86 -5.05 -11.28
C GLY A 77 2.20 -5.39 -10.62
N PRO A 78 2.32 -6.53 -9.92
CA PRO A 78 1.29 -7.56 -9.73
C PRO A 78 0.20 -7.14 -8.71
N CYS A 79 -1.03 -7.57 -8.96
CA CYS A 79 -2.17 -7.40 -8.07
C CYS A 79 -2.95 -8.70 -7.93
N GLU A 80 -3.28 -9.08 -6.70
CA GLU A 80 -3.85 -10.39 -6.42
C GLU A 80 -4.73 -10.34 -5.17
N VAL A 81 -5.80 -11.14 -5.17
CA VAL A 81 -6.57 -11.41 -3.96
C VAL A 81 -6.21 -12.83 -3.52
N LYS A 82 -5.60 -12.95 -2.34
CA LYS A 82 -5.29 -14.23 -1.70
C LYS A 82 -6.21 -14.47 -0.51
N LYS A 83 -6.17 -15.71 0.00
CA LYS A 83 -7.01 -16.17 1.12
C LYS A 83 -6.94 -15.29 2.37
N ASP A 84 -5.79 -14.66 2.63
CA ASP A 84 -5.56 -13.89 3.86
C ASP A 84 -5.31 -12.40 3.60
N PHE A 85 -5.02 -12.03 2.35
CA PHE A 85 -4.68 -10.66 2.01
C PHE A 85 -4.96 -10.30 0.56
N THR A 86 -5.08 -9.00 0.30
CA THR A 86 -5.07 -8.43 -1.05
C THR A 86 -3.73 -7.73 -1.25
N LEU A 87 -3.08 -8.02 -2.38
CA LEU A 87 -1.85 -7.40 -2.85
C LEU A 87 -2.20 -6.38 -3.94
N ILE A 88 -1.77 -5.14 -3.77
CA ILE A 88 -1.90 -4.06 -4.76
C ILE A 88 -0.52 -3.46 -5.01
N THR A 89 -0.11 -3.41 -6.26
CA THR A 89 1.14 -2.75 -6.68
C THR A 89 0.79 -1.75 -7.75
N PHE A 90 1.26 -0.51 -7.66
CA PHE A 90 1.06 0.50 -8.69
C PHE A 90 2.34 0.76 -9.47
N ASN A 91 2.21 0.91 -10.79
CA ASN A 91 3.34 1.13 -11.68
C ASN A 91 3.98 2.51 -11.47
N GLU A 92 3.17 3.50 -11.09
CA GLU A 92 3.60 4.89 -10.89
C GLU A 92 2.87 5.51 -9.69
N VAL A 93 3.63 6.09 -8.78
CA VAL A 93 3.15 6.78 -7.56
C VAL A 93 2.39 8.11 -7.83
N PRO A 94 2.81 9.02 -8.74
CA PRO A 94 2.50 10.44 -8.54
C PRO A 94 1.14 10.94 -9.05
N ASN A 95 0.26 10.08 -9.58
CA ASN A 95 -1.01 10.52 -10.19
C ASN A 95 -2.27 10.13 -9.39
N TYR A 96 -2.09 9.70 -8.15
CA TYR A 96 -3.19 9.36 -7.27
C TYR A 96 -3.20 10.24 -6.04
N HIS A 97 -4.38 10.48 -5.51
CA HIS A 97 -4.59 11.20 -4.28
C HIS A 97 -4.92 10.24 -3.14
N LEU A 98 -5.81 9.28 -3.42
CA LEU A 98 -6.33 8.41 -2.40
C LEU A 98 -6.77 7.06 -2.97
N LEU A 99 -6.38 5.97 -2.30
CA LEU A 99 -6.90 4.63 -2.53
C LEU A 99 -7.70 4.22 -1.29
N MET A 100 -8.88 3.66 -1.52
CA MET A 100 -9.73 3.09 -0.48
C MET A 100 -10.03 1.64 -0.81
N ILE A 101 -9.84 0.77 0.18
CA ILE A 101 -10.14 -0.65 0.09
C ILE A 101 -11.04 -1.00 1.27
N GLY A 102 -12.26 -1.43 1.00
CA GLY A 102 -13.24 -1.81 2.01
C GLY A 102 -13.61 -3.28 1.92
N SER A 103 -13.68 -3.94 3.07
CA SER A 103 -14.39 -5.21 3.27
C SER A 103 -15.70 -4.95 4.04
N LYS A 104 -16.38 -6.00 4.50
CA LYS A 104 -17.56 -5.84 5.37
C LYS A 104 -17.21 -5.26 6.75
N THR A 105 -16.00 -5.48 7.22
CA THR A 105 -15.58 -5.21 8.61
C THR A 105 -14.48 -4.16 8.72
N GLU A 106 -13.70 -3.95 7.65
CA GLU A 106 -12.50 -3.13 7.68
C GLU A 106 -12.44 -2.20 6.46
N ILE A 107 -11.97 -0.99 6.67
CA ILE A 107 -11.70 -0.02 5.61
C ILE A 107 -10.25 0.45 5.75
N TYR A 108 -9.48 0.30 4.69
CA TYR A 108 -8.12 0.78 4.58
C TYR A 108 -8.06 1.97 3.64
N THR A 109 -7.21 2.93 3.99
CA THR A 109 -7.01 4.15 3.22
C THR A 109 -5.52 4.42 3.02
N ILE A 110 -5.17 4.72 1.78
CA ILE A 110 -3.81 5.04 1.39
C ILE A 110 -3.84 6.44 0.82
N TYR A 111 -3.12 7.34 1.49
CA TYR A 111 -3.01 8.72 1.08
C TYR A 111 -1.69 8.94 0.33
N PHE A 112 -1.77 9.55 -0.84
CA PHE A 112 -0.60 9.85 -1.65
C PHE A 112 -0.25 11.32 -1.45
N ALA A 113 0.72 11.58 -0.57
CA ALA A 113 1.19 12.91 -0.18
C ALA A 113 2.53 13.20 -0.84
N LYS A 114 2.52 13.37 -2.17
CA LYS A 114 3.72 13.63 -2.95
C LYS A 114 4.54 14.78 -2.34
N ASP A 115 5.84 14.57 -2.19
CA ASP A 115 6.80 15.57 -1.69
C ASP A 115 6.53 16.06 -0.25
N CYS A 116 5.66 15.37 0.50
CA CYS A 116 5.38 15.69 1.88
C CYS A 116 6.53 15.23 2.79
N LYS A 117 7.01 16.14 3.64
CA LYS A 117 7.96 15.85 4.71
C LYS A 117 7.22 15.95 6.04
N PHE A 118 7.23 14.88 6.82
CA PHE A 118 6.76 14.93 8.19
C PHE A 118 7.80 15.66 9.06
N PRO A 119 7.36 16.54 9.97
CA PRO A 119 8.26 17.25 10.89
C PRO A 119 8.98 16.31 11.86
#